data_AF-X0TUX4-F1
#
_entry.id   AF-X0TUX4-F1
#
_cell.length_a   1.000
_cell.length_b   1.000
_cell.length_c   1.000
_cell.angle_alpha   90.00
_cell.angle_beta   90.00
_cell.angle_gamma   90.00
#
_symmetry.space_group_name_H-M   'P 1'
#
loop_
_entity.id
_entity.type
_entity.pdbx_description
1 polymer ?
#
loop_
_entity_poly.entity_id
_entity_poly.type
_entity_poly.pdbx_seq_one_letter_code
_entity_poly.pdbx_strand_id
1 'polypeptide(L)'
;LTNSKNATDSTYAFIENPNLIEIGWKLAIPEVGVPVAVVAKAVIADTIPAGAKPKGLLKSIAKIDDHTVKFTFYDYPAPLLSQMATPMLAISSPTAIKKWGKDYMYHPVGTGAYIFKEWIPDDKITLEANPNYWGEKPKVNKLVYRVIIEPTARLLELQVGTVDFIYNLNIDDIPTADADPNVATYKVDPVTIGYLCLNQEWVSPDGVKIFKDVRVRQAIAHAINKDAIVEALYPGTGIKAKNFMPPALWGYNDDFPDYDYSPERAKELLTAAGYPNGFKTNMWVMPVSRGYYPDPP
;
A
#
# COMPACT_ATOMS: atom_id res chain seq x y z
N LEU A 1 17.17 -8.37 -12.18
CA LEU A 1 16.29 -9.26 -12.96
C LEU A 1 16.95 -9.50 -14.33
N THR A 2 17.83 -10.50 -14.41
CA THR A 2 18.60 -10.86 -15.61
C THR A 2 17.91 -12.00 -16.38
N ASN A 3 17.91 -11.99 -17.72
CA ASN A 3 18.79 -12.86 -18.54
C ASN A 3 18.69 -12.58 -20.07
N SER A 4 19.69 -11.89 -20.63
CA SER A 4 20.61 -12.32 -21.71
C SER A 4 20.17 -12.96 -23.04
N LYS A 5 18.90 -12.94 -23.50
CA LYS A 5 18.56 -13.63 -24.78
C LYS A 5 18.04 -12.84 -25.98
N ASN A 6 17.76 -11.54 -25.91
CA ASN A 6 17.28 -10.79 -27.08
C ASN A 6 17.83 -9.35 -27.14
N ALA A 7 19.13 -9.19 -27.40
CA ALA A 7 19.82 -7.89 -27.45
C ALA A 7 19.48 -7.03 -28.69
N THR A 8 18.49 -7.41 -29.50
CA THR A 8 18.17 -6.74 -30.78
C THR A 8 16.71 -6.28 -30.90
N ASP A 9 15.90 -6.43 -29.84
CA ASP A 9 14.49 -6.02 -29.88
C ASP A 9 14.31 -4.67 -29.16
N SER A 10 14.01 -3.61 -29.93
CA SER A 10 13.95 -2.19 -29.49
C SER A 10 12.71 -1.85 -28.63
N THR A 11 11.94 -2.87 -28.25
CA THR A 11 10.61 -2.68 -27.69
C THR A 11 10.53 -2.71 -26.16
N TYR A 12 11.58 -3.09 -25.39
CA TYR A 12 11.45 -3.28 -23.92
C TYR A 12 12.72 -3.07 -23.08
N ALA A 13 12.55 -3.03 -21.74
CA ALA A 13 13.58 -2.63 -20.78
C ALA A 13 13.72 -3.52 -19.54
N PHE A 14 14.96 -3.78 -19.09
CA PHE A 14 15.31 -4.67 -17.98
C PHE A 14 16.35 -4.06 -17.03
N ILE A 15 16.40 -4.57 -15.79
CA ILE A 15 17.43 -4.27 -14.77
C ILE A 15 18.39 -5.46 -14.67
N GLU A 16 19.56 -5.37 -15.31
CA GLU A 16 20.62 -6.37 -15.21
C GLU A 16 21.54 -6.07 -14.01
N ASN A 17 21.53 -6.98 -13.03
CA ASN A 17 22.49 -7.14 -11.93
C ASN A 17 22.37 -6.24 -10.66
N PRO A 18 22.03 -6.82 -9.48
CA PRO A 18 21.98 -6.11 -8.20
C PRO A 18 23.35 -5.89 -7.51
N ASN A 19 24.46 -6.40 -8.04
CA ASN A 19 25.79 -6.27 -7.41
C ASN A 19 26.68 -5.15 -7.99
N LEU A 20 26.14 -4.28 -8.86
CA LEU A 20 26.87 -3.16 -9.45
C LEU A 20 26.32 -1.83 -8.92
N ILE A 21 26.60 -1.52 -7.65
CA ILE A 21 26.42 -0.16 -7.13
C ILE A 21 27.74 0.60 -7.39
N GLU A 22 27.92 1.04 -8.63
CA GLU A 22 28.70 2.23 -8.95
C GLU A 22 27.82 3.16 -9.77
N ILE A 23 27.97 4.46 -9.51
CA ILE A 23 27.11 5.55 -9.98
C ILE A 23 26.92 5.49 -11.51
N GLY A 24 25.76 4.99 -11.97
CA GLY A 24 25.42 4.92 -13.39
C GLY A 24 24.29 3.93 -13.69
N TRP A 25 23.05 4.29 -13.36
CA TRP A 25 21.89 3.44 -13.64
C TRP A 25 21.47 3.52 -15.12
N LYS A 26 21.25 2.36 -15.75
CA LYS A 26 20.63 2.22 -17.08
C LYS A 26 19.19 1.74 -16.89
N LEU A 27 18.25 2.47 -17.48
CA LEU A 27 16.83 2.12 -17.50
C LEU A 27 16.38 2.27 -18.95
N ALA A 28 16.27 1.15 -19.67
CA ALA A 28 15.79 1.19 -21.04
C ALA A 28 14.34 1.68 -21.12
N ILE A 29 13.97 2.30 -22.24
CA ILE A 29 12.61 2.75 -22.55
C ILE A 29 12.36 2.41 -24.02
N PRO A 30 11.21 1.82 -24.39
CA PRO A 30 10.86 1.53 -25.77
C PRO A 30 10.70 2.80 -26.59
N GLU A 31 11.00 2.73 -27.89
CA GLU A 31 10.78 3.79 -28.87
C GLU A 31 9.37 4.39 -28.80
N VAL A 32 9.23 5.52 -28.12
CA VAL A 32 8.07 6.41 -28.27
C VAL A 32 8.61 7.82 -28.28
N GLY A 33 8.37 8.54 -29.38
CA GLY A 33 8.83 9.90 -29.68
C GLY A 33 8.26 10.99 -28.77
N VAL A 34 8.23 10.78 -27.45
CA VAL A 34 7.94 11.80 -26.44
C VAL A 34 9.06 11.75 -25.38
N PRO A 35 9.82 12.84 -25.17
CA PRO A 35 10.95 12.83 -24.25
C PRO A 35 10.51 12.54 -22.80
N VAL A 36 11.25 11.67 -22.10
CA VAL A 36 11.21 11.47 -20.63
C VAL A 36 11.16 12.79 -19.86
N ALA A 37 11.76 13.84 -20.43
CA ALA A 37 11.73 15.20 -19.90
C ALA A 37 10.31 15.75 -19.66
N VAL A 38 9.28 15.28 -20.37
CA VAL A 38 7.89 15.74 -20.21
C VAL A 38 7.25 15.13 -18.95
N VAL A 39 7.46 13.84 -18.70
CA VAL A 39 6.96 13.16 -17.49
C VAL A 39 7.72 13.66 -16.25
N ALA A 40 9.05 13.80 -16.37
CA ALA A 40 9.89 14.37 -15.32
C ALA A 40 9.52 15.83 -15.01
N LYS A 41 9.27 16.68 -16.02
CA LYS A 41 8.82 18.06 -15.79
C LYS A 41 7.44 18.14 -15.18
N ALA A 42 6.49 17.29 -15.54
CA ALA A 42 5.16 17.29 -14.93
C ALA A 42 5.22 16.91 -13.44
N VAL A 43 6.05 15.93 -13.07
CA VAL A 43 6.23 15.51 -11.67
C VAL A 43 6.99 16.56 -10.83
N ILE A 44 8.00 17.22 -11.42
CA ILE A 44 8.85 18.20 -10.71
C ILE A 44 8.22 19.60 -10.67
N ALA A 45 7.53 20.04 -11.72
CA ALA A 45 7.00 21.40 -11.82
C ALA A 45 5.76 21.64 -10.95
N ASP A 46 4.96 20.61 -10.67
CA ASP A 46 3.74 20.75 -9.86
C ASP A 46 3.98 20.70 -8.34
N THR A 47 5.22 20.56 -7.85
CA THR A 47 5.46 20.31 -6.42
C THR A 47 6.32 21.33 -5.67
N ILE A 48 6.96 22.31 -6.32
CA ILE A 48 7.83 23.26 -5.60
C ILE A 48 7.63 24.71 -6.10
N PRO A 49 6.76 25.50 -5.43
CA PRO A 49 6.73 26.95 -5.60
C PRO A 49 8.10 27.58 -5.33
N ALA A 50 8.45 28.66 -6.05
CA ALA A 50 9.70 29.38 -5.83
C ALA A 50 9.83 29.83 -4.35
N GLY A 51 10.90 29.39 -3.68
CA GLY A 51 11.14 29.64 -2.26
C GLY A 51 10.64 28.57 -1.29
N ALA A 52 9.93 27.53 -1.77
CA ALA A 52 9.54 26.39 -0.94
C ALA A 52 10.72 25.43 -0.73
N LYS A 53 10.86 24.88 0.49
CA LYS A 53 11.75 23.74 0.74
C LYS A 53 11.26 22.54 -0.10
N PRO A 54 12.15 21.79 -0.77
CA PRO A 54 11.76 20.56 -1.46
C PRO A 54 11.02 19.62 -0.51
N LYS A 55 9.83 19.14 -0.90
CA LYS A 55 9.04 18.20 -0.09
C LYS A 55 9.60 16.76 -0.11
N GLY A 56 10.71 16.53 -0.82
CA GLY A 56 11.35 15.23 -0.94
C GLY A 56 12.83 15.32 -1.33
N LEU A 57 13.50 14.18 -1.40
CA LEU A 57 14.93 14.11 -1.70
C LEU A 57 15.25 14.29 -3.18
N LEU A 58 14.29 14.09 -4.09
CA LEU A 58 14.50 14.20 -5.54
C LEU A 58 14.72 15.66 -5.95
N LYS A 59 15.88 15.93 -6.55
CA LYS A 59 16.30 17.25 -7.06
C LYS A 59 15.97 17.41 -8.55
N SER A 60 16.27 16.40 -9.35
CA SER A 60 15.97 16.42 -10.79
C SER A 60 15.94 15.04 -11.41
N ILE A 61 15.27 14.95 -12.56
CA ILE A 61 15.30 13.79 -13.45
C ILE A 61 15.71 14.32 -14.83
N ALA A 62 16.75 13.74 -15.43
CA ALA A 62 17.24 14.11 -16.74
C ALA A 62 17.26 12.89 -17.67
N LYS A 63 16.79 13.09 -18.91
CA LYS A 63 17.10 12.18 -20.02
C LYS A 63 18.57 12.40 -20.40
N ILE A 64 19.39 11.36 -20.30
CA ILE A 64 20.76 11.40 -20.80
C ILE A 64 20.77 10.96 -22.26
N ASP A 65 20.08 9.85 -22.56
CA ASP A 65 19.85 9.33 -23.91
C ASP A 65 18.53 8.51 -23.94
N ASP A 66 18.28 7.76 -25.01
CA ASP A 66 17.04 6.99 -25.21
C ASP A 66 16.85 5.84 -24.21
N HIS A 67 17.91 5.40 -23.53
CA HIS A 67 17.91 4.27 -22.59
C HIS A 67 18.56 4.60 -21.24
N THR A 68 18.76 5.89 -20.96
CA THR A 68 19.42 6.36 -19.75
C THR A 68 18.69 7.53 -19.14
N VAL A 69 18.23 7.32 -17.90
CA VAL A 69 17.59 8.35 -17.07
C VAL A 69 18.43 8.57 -15.83
N LYS A 70 18.80 9.83 -15.58
CA LYS A 70 19.56 10.23 -14.39
C LYS A 70 18.63 10.87 -13.37
N PHE A 71 18.55 10.27 -12.19
CA PHE A 71 17.95 10.89 -11.01
C PHE A 71 19.05 11.59 -10.20
N THR A 72 18.81 12.83 -9.81
CA THR A 72 19.68 13.59 -8.91
C THR A 72 18.90 13.87 -7.64
N PHE A 73 19.52 13.67 -6.48
CA PHE A 73 18.91 13.87 -5.17
C PHE A 73 19.68 14.94 -4.37
N TYR A 74 19.00 15.58 -3.41
CA TYR A 74 19.62 16.50 -2.45
C TYR A 74 20.45 15.77 -1.38
N ASP A 75 20.08 14.54 -1.07
CA ASP A 75 20.76 13.65 -0.12
C ASP A 75 20.59 12.18 -0.58
N TYR A 76 21.34 11.25 0.01
CA TYR A 76 21.31 9.82 -0.32
C TYR A 76 19.94 9.19 -0.04
N PRO A 77 19.20 8.73 -1.08
CA PRO A 77 17.89 8.12 -0.89
C PRO A 77 18.03 6.62 -0.60
N ALA A 78 18.38 6.26 0.64
CA ALA A 78 18.64 4.86 1.04
C ALA A 78 17.60 3.81 0.54
N PRO A 79 16.27 4.06 0.59
CA PRO A 79 15.27 3.08 0.13
C PRO A 79 14.88 3.23 -1.36
N LEU A 80 15.63 3.95 -2.19
CA LEU A 80 15.23 4.28 -3.56
C LEU A 80 14.82 3.05 -4.38
N LEU A 81 15.62 1.98 -4.36
CA LEU A 81 15.33 0.78 -5.15
C LEU A 81 14.04 0.10 -4.70
N SER A 82 13.81 -0.01 -3.38
CA SER A 82 12.54 -0.52 -2.86
C SER A 82 11.36 0.38 -3.22
N GLN A 83 11.54 1.70 -3.22
CA GLN A 83 10.48 2.64 -3.63
C GLN A 83 10.16 2.51 -5.12
N MET A 84 11.17 2.37 -5.97
CA MET A 84 11.00 2.16 -7.42
C MET A 84 10.28 0.85 -7.76
N ALA A 85 10.32 -0.14 -6.88
CA ALA A 85 9.58 -1.38 -7.03
C ALA A 85 8.10 -1.28 -6.60
N THR A 86 7.66 -0.13 -6.06
CA THR A 86 6.26 0.04 -5.63
C THR A 86 5.36 0.42 -6.80
N PRO A 87 4.04 0.12 -6.74
CA PRO A 87 3.08 0.51 -7.77
C PRO A 87 2.99 2.03 -8.01
N MET A 88 3.38 2.85 -7.03
CA MET A 88 3.37 4.31 -7.13
C MET A 88 4.36 4.85 -8.17
N LEU A 89 5.38 4.07 -8.52
CA LEU A 89 6.37 4.40 -9.55
C LEU A 89 6.19 3.57 -10.83
N ALA A 90 4.99 3.02 -11.05
CA ALA A 90 4.65 2.37 -12.31
C ALA A 90 4.84 3.31 -13.51
N ILE A 91 5.38 2.77 -14.60
CA ILE A 91 5.68 3.55 -15.81
C ILE A 91 4.44 3.63 -16.69
N SER A 92 3.95 4.86 -16.85
CA SER A 92 2.78 5.20 -17.65
C SER A 92 3.16 5.71 -19.04
N SER A 93 2.36 5.40 -20.06
CA SER A 93 2.59 5.87 -21.44
C SER A 93 2.44 7.40 -21.54
N PRO A 94 3.50 8.14 -21.97
CA PRO A 94 3.43 9.59 -22.14
C PRO A 94 2.40 10.00 -23.20
N THR A 95 2.26 9.21 -24.26
CA THR A 95 1.27 9.45 -25.32
C THR A 95 -0.16 9.36 -24.78
N ALA A 96 -0.44 8.35 -23.96
CA ALA A 96 -1.75 8.19 -23.34
C ALA A 96 -2.03 9.28 -22.29
N ILE A 97 -1.03 9.66 -21.47
CA ILE A 97 -1.17 10.79 -20.54
C ILE A 97 -1.45 12.08 -21.32
N LYS A 98 -0.73 12.37 -22.40
CA LYS A 98 -0.98 13.55 -23.22
C LYS A 98 -2.37 13.54 -23.87
N LYS A 99 -2.84 12.37 -24.29
CA LYS A 99 -4.15 12.19 -24.93
C LYS A 99 -5.31 12.36 -23.93
N TRP A 100 -5.22 11.74 -22.76
CA TRP A 100 -6.32 11.64 -21.80
C TRP A 100 -6.23 12.63 -20.63
N GLY A 101 -5.05 13.21 -20.37
CA GLY A 101 -4.84 14.19 -19.31
C GLY A 101 -5.31 13.66 -17.95
N LYS A 102 -6.19 14.43 -17.29
CA LYS A 102 -6.80 14.07 -16.00
C LYS A 102 -7.60 12.76 -16.02
N ASP A 103 -8.08 12.36 -17.19
CA ASP A 103 -8.91 11.16 -17.36
C ASP A 103 -8.06 9.91 -17.66
N TYR A 104 -6.72 10.02 -17.66
CA TYR A 104 -5.80 8.89 -17.88
C TYR A 104 -6.09 7.70 -16.95
N MET A 105 -6.55 7.95 -15.72
CA MET A 105 -6.91 6.89 -14.77
C MET A 105 -8.06 5.99 -15.25
N TYR A 106 -8.92 6.49 -16.15
CA TYR A 106 -10.01 5.72 -16.78
C TYR A 106 -9.57 5.05 -18.10
N HIS A 107 -8.37 5.37 -18.58
CA HIS A 107 -7.79 4.84 -19.82
C HIS A 107 -6.31 4.46 -19.63
N PRO A 108 -5.98 3.61 -18.63
CA PRO A 108 -4.59 3.33 -18.29
C PRO A 108 -3.89 2.60 -19.43
N VAL A 109 -2.69 3.07 -19.76
CA VAL A 109 -1.81 2.45 -20.76
C VAL A 109 -0.41 2.34 -20.16
N GLY A 110 0.02 1.10 -19.92
CA GLY A 110 1.33 0.77 -19.37
C GLY A 110 2.04 -0.34 -20.15
N THR A 111 3.08 -0.91 -19.55
CA THR A 111 3.93 -1.95 -20.16
C THR A 111 3.64 -3.36 -19.63
N GLY A 112 2.53 -3.51 -18.89
CA GLY A 112 2.18 -4.74 -18.18
C GLY A 112 1.79 -5.91 -19.09
N ALA A 113 1.64 -7.07 -18.46
CA ALA A 113 1.28 -8.32 -19.12
C ALA A 113 -0.19 -8.36 -19.59
N TYR A 114 -1.01 -7.42 -19.11
CA TYR A 114 -2.41 -7.28 -19.47
C TYR A 114 -2.71 -5.85 -19.93
N ILE A 115 -3.60 -5.73 -20.92
CA ILE A 115 -4.10 -4.49 -21.50
C ILE A 115 -5.49 -4.22 -20.92
N PHE A 116 -5.72 -2.99 -20.47
CA PHE A 116 -7.04 -2.52 -20.05
C PHE A 116 -8.01 -2.49 -21.23
N LYS A 117 -9.20 -3.07 -21.07
CA LYS A 117 -10.24 -3.08 -22.11
C LYS A 117 -11.45 -2.24 -21.71
N GLU A 118 -11.99 -2.49 -20.52
CA GLU A 118 -13.21 -1.85 -20.06
C GLU A 118 -13.25 -1.78 -18.55
N TRP A 119 -13.88 -0.71 -18.05
CA TRP A 119 -14.34 -0.61 -16.69
C TRP A 119 -15.81 -0.21 -16.71
N ILE A 120 -16.66 -1.05 -16.11
CA ILE A 120 -18.03 -0.72 -15.75
C ILE A 120 -18.02 -0.46 -14.24
N PRO A 121 -18.24 0.80 -13.80
CA PRO A 121 -18.28 1.15 -12.38
C PRO A 121 -19.22 0.22 -11.60
N ASP A 122 -18.78 -0.19 -10.41
CA ASP A 122 -19.51 -1.08 -9.49
C ASP A 122 -19.90 -2.47 -10.03
N ASP A 123 -19.48 -2.83 -11.25
CA ASP A 123 -19.67 -4.17 -11.84
C ASP A 123 -18.34 -4.88 -12.06
N LYS A 124 -17.51 -4.40 -13.01
CA LYS A 124 -16.29 -5.12 -13.38
C LYS A 124 -15.23 -4.31 -14.09
N ILE A 125 -13.99 -4.79 -14.00
CA ILE A 125 -12.86 -4.38 -14.86
C ILE A 125 -12.44 -5.58 -15.70
N THR A 126 -12.33 -5.38 -17.02
CA THR A 126 -11.86 -6.39 -17.97
C THR A 126 -10.48 -6.03 -18.48
N LEU A 127 -9.54 -6.99 -18.39
CA LEU A 127 -8.22 -6.92 -18.99
C LEU A 127 -8.02 -8.09 -19.95
N GLU A 128 -7.25 -7.88 -21.01
CA GLU A 128 -6.85 -8.94 -21.95
C GLU A 128 -5.33 -9.12 -21.94
N ALA A 129 -4.86 -10.34 -22.19
CA ALA A 129 -3.44 -10.62 -22.28
C ALA A 129 -2.80 -9.72 -23.35
N ASN A 130 -1.67 -9.11 -23.02
CA ASN A 130 -0.90 -8.30 -23.94
C ASN A 130 -0.07 -9.24 -24.84
N PRO A 131 -0.44 -9.42 -26.12
CA PRO A 131 0.30 -10.31 -27.02
C PRO A 131 1.73 -9.85 -27.26
N ASN A 132 2.02 -8.57 -26.99
CA ASN A 132 3.34 -7.97 -27.12
C ASN A 132 4.09 -7.90 -25.78
N TYR A 133 3.59 -8.47 -24.67
CA TYR A 133 4.28 -8.36 -23.39
C TYR A 133 5.73 -8.86 -23.44
N TRP A 134 6.63 -8.17 -22.76
CA TRP A 134 8.07 -8.36 -22.89
C TRP A 134 8.66 -9.48 -22.05
N GLY A 135 7.94 -9.85 -21.00
CA GLY A 135 8.27 -11.00 -20.17
C GLY A 135 7.60 -12.27 -20.66
N GLU A 136 7.43 -13.21 -19.75
CA GLU A 136 6.64 -14.41 -20.00
C GLU A 136 5.18 -14.02 -20.30
N LYS A 137 4.66 -14.49 -21.44
CA LYS A 137 3.29 -14.19 -21.85
C LYS A 137 2.31 -14.80 -20.84
N PRO A 138 1.21 -14.11 -20.50
CA PRO A 138 0.21 -14.69 -19.63
C PRO A 138 -0.38 -15.97 -20.21
N LYS A 139 -0.61 -16.96 -19.34
CA LYS A 139 -1.30 -18.22 -19.69
C LYS A 139 -2.82 -18.07 -19.75
N VAL A 140 -3.35 -16.98 -19.18
CA VAL A 140 -4.77 -16.65 -19.15
C VAL A 140 -5.02 -15.46 -20.06
N ASN A 141 -5.88 -15.64 -21.07
CA ASN A 141 -6.14 -14.66 -22.11
C ASN A 141 -6.93 -13.44 -21.64
N LYS A 142 -7.74 -13.58 -20.59
CA LYS A 142 -8.65 -12.55 -20.11
C LYS A 142 -8.78 -12.61 -18.59
N LEU A 143 -8.65 -11.46 -17.94
CA LEU A 143 -8.95 -11.29 -16.52
C LEU A 143 -10.20 -10.43 -16.39
N VAL A 144 -11.13 -10.86 -15.53
CA VAL A 144 -12.32 -10.08 -15.18
C VAL A 144 -12.35 -9.92 -13.67
N TYR A 145 -12.12 -8.70 -13.19
CA TYR A 145 -12.27 -8.36 -11.79
C TYR A 145 -13.72 -7.95 -11.57
N ARG A 146 -14.51 -8.81 -10.92
CA ARG A 146 -15.91 -8.52 -10.57
C ARG A 146 -15.99 -7.86 -9.20
N VAL A 147 -16.88 -6.90 -9.05
CA VAL A 147 -17.21 -6.25 -7.79
C VAL A 147 -18.32 -7.06 -7.13
N ILE A 148 -17.98 -7.78 -6.06
CA ILE A 148 -18.93 -8.52 -5.23
C ILE A 148 -18.69 -8.06 -3.79
N ILE A 149 -19.57 -7.20 -3.29
CA ILE A 149 -19.37 -6.49 -2.01
C ILE A 149 -19.43 -7.45 -0.83
N GLU A 150 -20.45 -8.32 -0.81
CA GLU A 150 -20.70 -9.24 0.30
C GLU A 150 -19.68 -10.39 0.34
N PRO A 151 -18.90 -10.55 1.44
CA PRO A 151 -17.88 -11.59 1.56
C PRO A 151 -18.40 -13.03 1.39
N THR A 152 -19.51 -13.36 2.04
CA THR A 152 -20.10 -14.71 1.95
C THR A 152 -20.60 -15.01 0.55
N ALA A 153 -21.12 -14.01 -0.18
CA ALA A 153 -21.48 -14.16 -1.58
C ALA A 153 -20.25 -14.43 -2.48
N ARG A 154 -19.09 -13.82 -2.18
CA ARG A 154 -17.84 -14.13 -2.88
C ARG A 154 -17.43 -15.60 -2.71
N LEU A 155 -17.52 -16.13 -1.49
CA LEU A 155 -17.19 -17.54 -1.26
C LEU A 155 -18.15 -18.46 -2.03
N LEU A 156 -19.46 -18.20 -2.00
CA LEU A 156 -20.43 -19.00 -2.73
C LEU A 156 -20.14 -19.01 -4.25
N GLU A 157 -19.83 -17.86 -4.84
CA GLU A 157 -19.46 -17.74 -6.26
C GLU A 157 -18.17 -18.52 -6.58
N LEU A 158 -17.19 -18.56 -5.67
CA LEU A 158 -15.99 -19.38 -5.82
C LEU A 158 -16.35 -20.87 -5.81
N GLN A 159 -17.17 -21.31 -4.85
CA GLN A 159 -17.55 -22.71 -4.69
C GLN A 159 -18.33 -23.26 -5.88
N VAL A 160 -19.20 -22.45 -6.50
CA VAL A 160 -19.93 -22.83 -7.71
C VAL A 160 -19.12 -22.65 -9.01
N GLY A 161 -17.91 -22.08 -8.91
CA GLY A 161 -16.98 -21.91 -10.04
C GLY A 161 -17.31 -20.74 -10.98
N THR A 162 -18.09 -19.76 -10.53
CA THR A 162 -18.37 -18.53 -11.32
C THR A 162 -17.26 -17.48 -11.18
N VAL A 163 -16.36 -17.64 -10.20
CA VAL A 163 -15.08 -16.93 -10.09
C VAL A 163 -13.97 -17.91 -9.73
N ASP A 164 -12.75 -17.67 -10.21
CA ASP A 164 -11.60 -18.55 -9.97
C ASP A 164 -10.79 -18.16 -8.72
N PHE A 165 -10.94 -16.92 -8.25
CA PHE A 165 -10.16 -16.36 -7.16
C PHE A 165 -10.95 -15.29 -6.41
N ILE A 166 -10.85 -15.30 -5.09
CA ILE A 166 -11.37 -14.24 -4.22
C ILE A 166 -10.29 -13.77 -3.25
N TYR A 167 -10.39 -12.50 -2.85
CA TYR A 167 -9.56 -11.88 -1.84
C TYR A 167 -10.43 -11.39 -0.69
N ASN A 168 -9.85 -11.26 0.51
CA ASN A 168 -10.57 -10.92 1.75
C ASN A 168 -11.74 -11.87 2.04
N LEU A 169 -11.42 -13.15 2.27
CA LEU A 169 -12.38 -14.10 2.83
C LEU A 169 -12.83 -13.62 4.20
N ASN A 170 -14.12 -13.78 4.52
CA ASN A 170 -14.61 -13.49 5.86
C ASN A 170 -14.01 -14.48 6.86
N ILE A 171 -13.66 -14.02 8.05
CA ILE A 171 -12.98 -14.85 9.06
C ILE A 171 -13.87 -16.04 9.46
N ASP A 172 -15.16 -15.81 9.63
CA ASP A 172 -16.13 -16.85 9.98
C ASP A 172 -16.35 -17.89 8.87
N ASP A 173 -16.03 -17.53 7.62
CA ASP A 173 -16.16 -18.40 6.46
C ASP A 173 -14.91 -19.26 6.21
N ILE A 174 -13.79 -18.99 6.92
CA ILE A 174 -12.54 -19.75 6.77
C ILE A 174 -12.73 -21.25 7.00
N PRO A 175 -13.37 -21.72 8.11
CA PRO A 175 -13.56 -23.15 8.33
C PRO A 175 -14.37 -23.84 7.23
N THR A 176 -15.36 -23.15 6.66
CA THR A 176 -16.16 -23.64 5.54
C THR A 176 -15.31 -23.77 4.28
N ALA A 177 -14.50 -22.76 3.97
CA ALA A 177 -13.60 -22.79 2.82
C ALA A 177 -12.51 -23.86 2.95
N ASP A 178 -11.93 -24.04 4.14
CA ASP A 178 -10.91 -25.06 4.42
C ASP A 178 -11.46 -26.49 4.32
N ALA A 179 -12.76 -26.67 4.58
CA ALA A 179 -13.44 -27.97 4.48
C ALA A 179 -13.88 -28.33 3.06
N ASP A 180 -13.90 -27.38 2.12
CA ASP A 180 -14.33 -27.61 0.74
C ASP A 180 -13.18 -28.17 -0.11
N PRO A 181 -13.28 -29.41 -0.65
CA PRO A 181 -12.21 -30.03 -1.43
C PRO A 181 -11.93 -29.32 -2.77
N ASN A 182 -12.79 -28.40 -3.21
CA ASN A 182 -12.60 -27.64 -4.45
C ASN A 182 -11.97 -26.26 -4.21
N VAL A 183 -11.80 -25.86 -2.96
CA VAL A 183 -11.25 -24.55 -2.58
C VAL A 183 -9.88 -24.72 -1.95
N ALA A 184 -8.93 -23.90 -2.39
CA ALA A 184 -7.63 -23.79 -1.76
C ALA A 184 -7.53 -22.44 -1.04
N THR A 185 -7.34 -22.47 0.27
CA THR A 185 -7.16 -21.28 1.09
C THR A 185 -5.67 -20.95 1.23
N TYR A 186 -5.34 -19.66 1.18
CA TYR A 186 -3.98 -19.17 1.32
C TYR A 186 -3.93 -18.10 2.39
N LYS A 187 -3.22 -18.39 3.48
CA LYS A 187 -2.92 -17.41 4.52
C LYS A 187 -1.65 -16.65 4.14
N VAL A 188 -1.73 -15.33 4.12
CA VAL A 188 -0.60 -14.44 3.88
C VAL A 188 -0.26 -13.73 5.18
N ASP A 189 1.03 -13.65 5.50
CA ASP A 189 1.48 -12.95 6.71
C ASP A 189 1.09 -11.46 6.65
N PRO A 190 0.62 -10.88 7.76
CA PRO A 190 0.17 -9.50 7.77
C PRO A 190 1.36 -8.56 7.57
N VAL A 191 1.27 -7.74 6.52
CA VAL A 191 2.18 -6.61 6.24
C VAL A 191 1.53 -5.26 6.57
N THR A 192 0.45 -5.29 7.36
CA THR A 192 -0.35 -4.12 7.76
C THR A 192 -0.48 -4.03 9.27
N ILE A 193 -0.86 -2.85 9.78
CA ILE A 193 -1.08 -2.60 11.20
C ILE A 193 -2.37 -1.81 11.44
N GLY A 194 -3.15 -2.22 12.45
CA GLY A 194 -4.24 -1.43 13.03
C GLY A 194 -3.73 -0.66 14.26
N TYR A 195 -4.03 0.64 14.33
CA TYR A 195 -3.55 1.49 15.43
C TYR A 195 -4.49 2.67 15.67
N LEU A 196 -4.41 3.23 16.89
CA LEU A 196 -5.03 4.51 17.23
C LEU A 196 -4.01 5.64 17.10
N CYS A 197 -4.32 6.65 16.30
CA CYS A 197 -3.51 7.85 16.19
C CYS A 197 -3.96 8.89 17.22
N LEU A 198 -3.04 9.33 18.08
CA LEU A 198 -3.30 10.38 19.07
C LEU A 198 -2.72 11.71 18.58
N ASN A 199 -3.58 12.61 18.10
CA ASN A 199 -3.16 13.93 17.63
C ASN A 199 -2.75 14.84 18.79
N GLN A 200 -1.44 15.04 18.95
CA GLN A 200 -0.86 15.84 20.03
C GLN A 200 -1.18 17.35 19.92
N GLU A 201 -1.63 17.80 18.76
CA GLU A 201 -2.04 19.18 18.51
C GLU A 201 -3.56 19.38 18.58
N TRP A 202 -4.33 18.30 18.76
CA TRP A 202 -5.77 18.40 18.97
C TRP A 202 -6.05 19.16 20.27
N VAL A 203 -6.99 20.11 20.18
CA VAL A 203 -7.41 20.96 21.29
C VAL A 203 -8.80 20.52 21.70
N SER A 204 -8.96 20.15 22.97
CA SER A 204 -10.27 19.82 23.54
C SER A 204 -11.17 21.07 23.64
N PRO A 205 -12.50 20.90 23.83
CA PRO A 205 -13.43 22.02 23.93
C PRO A 205 -13.10 23.05 25.03
N ASP A 206 -12.35 22.65 26.06
CA ASP A 206 -11.85 23.50 27.15
C ASP A 206 -10.50 24.18 26.84
N GLY A 207 -9.99 24.06 25.61
CA GLY A 207 -8.77 24.74 25.16
C GLY A 207 -7.46 24.00 25.48
N VAL A 208 -7.52 22.73 25.91
CA VAL A 208 -6.34 21.98 26.37
C VAL A 208 -5.83 21.01 25.30
N LYS A 209 -4.50 20.89 25.14
CA LYS A 209 -3.87 19.89 24.26
C LYS A 209 -3.59 18.60 25.02
N ILE A 210 -4.66 17.86 25.36
CA ILE A 210 -4.63 16.71 26.27
C ILE A 210 -3.59 15.65 25.85
N PHE A 211 -3.52 15.32 24.55
CA PHE A 211 -2.62 14.28 24.06
C PHE A 211 -1.15 14.71 23.96
N LYS A 212 -0.82 15.98 24.24
CA LYS A 212 0.57 16.45 24.28
C LYS A 212 1.33 15.85 25.48
N ASP A 213 0.64 15.59 26.58
CA ASP A 213 1.21 14.91 27.74
C ASP A 213 1.44 13.42 27.44
N VAL A 214 2.69 12.97 27.56
CA VAL A 214 3.06 11.58 27.31
C VAL A 214 2.38 10.61 28.28
N ARG A 215 2.12 11.03 29.52
CA ARG A 215 1.47 10.22 30.55
C ARG A 215 0.04 9.87 30.15
N VAL A 216 -0.67 10.79 29.50
CA VAL A 216 -2.01 10.54 28.96
C VAL A 216 -1.95 9.49 27.84
N ARG A 217 -0.97 9.58 26.94
CA ARG A 217 -0.80 8.60 25.85
C ARG A 217 -0.44 7.21 26.38
N GLN A 218 0.43 7.13 27.38
CA GLN A 218 0.79 5.89 28.06
C GLN A 218 -0.40 5.31 28.83
N ALA A 219 -1.21 6.14 29.48
CA ALA A 219 -2.42 5.70 30.15
C ALA A 219 -3.41 5.04 29.16
N ILE A 220 -3.60 5.64 27.99
CA ILE A 220 -4.44 5.06 26.93
C ILE A 220 -3.88 3.71 26.46
N ALA A 221 -2.56 3.60 26.28
CA ALA A 221 -1.94 2.34 25.87
C ALA A 221 -2.19 1.20 26.87
N HIS A 222 -2.06 1.48 28.19
CA HIS A 222 -2.36 0.51 29.25
C HIS A 222 -3.85 0.22 29.42
N ALA A 223 -4.75 1.13 29.00
CA ALA A 223 -6.19 0.95 29.10
C ALA A 223 -6.78 0.05 27.99
N ILE A 224 -6.02 -0.27 26.95
CA ILE A 224 -6.49 -1.05 25.78
C ILE A 224 -6.10 -2.51 25.95
N ASN A 225 -7.11 -3.39 26.04
CA ASN A 225 -6.88 -4.83 26.04
C ASN A 225 -6.72 -5.33 24.58
N LYS A 226 -5.48 -5.35 24.10
CA LYS A 226 -5.18 -5.79 22.72
C LYS A 226 -5.52 -7.26 22.49
N ASP A 227 -5.29 -8.13 23.48
CA ASP A 227 -5.57 -9.56 23.35
C ASP A 227 -7.07 -9.81 23.18
N ALA A 228 -7.92 -9.16 23.99
CA ALA A 228 -9.38 -9.25 23.85
C ALA A 228 -9.87 -8.73 22.49
N ILE A 229 -9.26 -7.66 21.96
CA ILE A 229 -9.59 -7.14 20.62
C ILE A 229 -9.23 -8.16 19.54
N VAL A 230 -8.04 -8.76 19.60
CA VAL A 230 -7.60 -9.77 18.62
C VAL A 230 -8.47 -11.01 18.68
N GLU A 231 -8.78 -11.51 19.89
CA GLU A 231 -9.61 -12.69 20.08
C GLU A 231 -11.04 -12.47 19.57
N ALA A 232 -11.64 -11.32 19.88
CA ALA A 232 -13.04 -11.04 19.52
C ALA A 232 -13.23 -10.71 18.04
N LEU A 233 -12.28 -10.01 17.42
CA LEU A 233 -12.45 -9.45 16.06
C LEU A 233 -11.60 -10.14 14.99
N TYR A 234 -10.49 -10.77 15.37
CA TYR A 234 -9.53 -11.36 14.43
C TYR A 234 -9.09 -12.78 14.82
N PRO A 235 -10.02 -13.69 15.16
CA PRO A 235 -9.66 -15.02 15.65
C PRO A 235 -8.83 -15.77 14.61
N GLY A 236 -7.64 -16.23 15.00
CA GLY A 236 -6.72 -17.00 14.15
C GLY A 236 -6.05 -16.22 13.00
N THR A 237 -6.41 -14.95 12.79
CA THR A 237 -5.95 -14.13 11.67
C THR A 237 -5.22 -12.85 12.09
N GLY A 238 -5.50 -12.34 13.30
CA GLY A 238 -4.80 -11.19 13.88
C GLY A 238 -3.63 -11.58 14.77
N ILE A 239 -2.67 -10.65 14.91
CA ILE A 239 -1.54 -10.77 15.83
C ILE A 239 -1.50 -9.50 16.68
N LYS A 240 -1.30 -9.65 18.00
CA LYS A 240 -1.10 -8.50 18.89
C LYS A 240 0.13 -7.70 18.46
N ALA A 241 -0.06 -6.42 18.18
CA ALA A 241 1.02 -5.51 17.79
C ALA A 241 1.75 -4.95 19.01
N LYS A 242 3.06 -5.22 19.12
CA LYS A 242 3.98 -4.60 20.11
C LYS A 242 4.75 -3.38 19.60
N ASN A 243 4.89 -3.24 18.29
CA ASN A 243 5.51 -2.08 17.65
C ASN A 243 4.77 -1.71 16.36
N PHE A 244 5.11 -0.56 15.76
CA PHE A 244 4.38 -0.05 14.59
C PHE A 244 4.64 -0.84 13.30
N MET A 245 5.74 -1.59 13.26
CA MET A 245 6.15 -2.34 12.08
C MET A 245 5.60 -3.77 12.17
N PRO A 246 4.97 -4.33 11.14
CA PRO A 246 4.57 -5.74 11.17
C PRO A 246 5.77 -6.69 11.25
N PRO A 247 5.65 -7.86 11.91
CA PRO A 247 6.74 -8.84 12.04
C PRO A 247 7.30 -9.36 10.71
N ALA A 248 6.48 -9.39 9.66
CA ALA A 248 6.87 -9.84 8.33
C ALA A 248 7.81 -8.85 7.60
N LEU A 249 7.97 -7.62 8.11
CA LEU A 249 8.81 -6.62 7.46
C LEU A 249 10.25 -6.65 7.98
N TRP A 250 11.19 -6.44 7.05
CA TRP A 250 12.60 -6.29 7.37
C TRP A 250 12.84 -5.15 8.37
N GLY A 251 13.62 -5.44 9.41
CA GLY A 251 13.96 -4.49 10.49
C GLY A 251 13.04 -4.57 11.70
N TYR A 252 12.09 -5.51 11.77
CA TYR A 252 11.27 -5.73 12.95
C TYR A 252 12.15 -5.98 14.18
N ASN A 253 11.86 -5.25 15.26
CA ASN A 253 12.58 -5.42 16.52
C ASN A 253 11.72 -6.22 17.50
N ASP A 254 12.13 -7.47 17.73
CA ASP A 254 11.46 -8.36 18.67
C ASP A 254 11.65 -7.96 20.13
N ASP A 255 12.71 -7.24 20.47
CA ASP A 255 13.04 -6.85 21.84
C ASP A 255 12.28 -5.62 22.31
N PHE A 256 11.46 -5.01 21.44
CA PHE A 256 10.69 -3.82 21.80
C PHE A 256 9.59 -4.17 22.81
N PRO A 257 9.57 -3.54 24.01
CA PRO A 257 8.58 -3.86 25.03
C PRO A 257 7.19 -3.36 24.60
N ASP A 258 6.16 -4.16 24.90
CA ASP A 258 4.77 -3.73 24.76
C ASP A 258 4.26 -3.06 26.05
N TYR A 259 3.12 -2.38 25.96
CA TYR A 259 2.36 -1.92 27.12
C TYR A 259 1.42 -3.03 27.58
N ASP A 260 1.56 -3.46 28.83
CA ASP A 260 0.63 -4.40 29.44
C ASP A 260 -0.77 -3.78 29.62
N TYR A 261 -1.81 -4.59 29.52
CA TYR A 261 -3.16 -4.15 29.85
C TYR A 261 -3.31 -4.00 31.37
N SER A 262 -3.43 -2.76 31.85
CA SER A 262 -3.67 -2.43 33.26
C SER A 262 -4.50 -1.14 33.39
N PRO A 263 -5.83 -1.26 33.58
CA PRO A 263 -6.70 -0.13 33.88
C PRO A 263 -6.29 0.64 35.14
N GLU A 264 -5.69 -0.03 36.13
CA GLU A 264 -5.18 0.57 37.36
C GLU A 264 -4.02 1.51 37.03
N ARG A 265 -3.03 1.03 36.28
CA ARG A 265 -1.89 1.84 35.86
C ARG A 265 -2.32 3.03 34.99
N ALA A 266 -3.31 2.82 34.12
CA ALA A 266 -3.89 3.89 33.33
C ALA A 266 -4.50 5.00 34.22
N LYS A 267 -5.29 4.64 35.24
CA LYS A 267 -5.89 5.59 36.20
C LYS A 267 -4.84 6.35 37.01
N GLU A 268 -3.77 5.69 37.44
CA GLU A 268 -2.65 6.32 38.12
C GLU A 268 -1.97 7.39 37.24
N LEU A 269 -1.67 7.03 35.99
CA LEU A 269 -1.05 7.93 35.02
C LEU A 269 -1.95 9.14 34.69
N LEU A 270 -3.26 8.93 34.54
CA LEU A 270 -4.22 10.01 34.33
C LEU A 270 -4.31 10.94 35.54
N THR A 271 -4.35 10.39 36.75
CA THR A 271 -4.33 11.19 38.00
C THR A 271 -3.06 12.03 38.08
N ALA A 272 -1.89 11.43 37.83
CA ALA A 272 -0.61 12.13 37.81
C ALA A 272 -0.53 13.20 36.71
N ALA A 273 -1.25 13.02 35.61
CA ALA A 273 -1.38 13.98 34.52
C ALA A 273 -2.41 15.11 34.79
N GLY A 274 -3.08 15.10 35.95
CA GLY A 274 -4.07 16.12 36.31
C GLY A 274 -5.51 15.80 35.87
N TYR A 275 -5.77 14.56 35.44
CA TYR A 275 -7.09 14.08 35.00
C TYR A 275 -7.61 12.94 35.91
N PRO A 276 -7.76 13.15 37.24
CA PRO A 276 -8.22 12.09 38.15
C PRO A 276 -9.61 11.55 37.82
N ASN A 277 -10.45 12.37 37.17
CA ASN A 277 -11.80 12.02 36.73
C ASN A 277 -11.88 11.80 35.21
N GLY A 278 -10.73 11.63 34.54
CA GLY A 278 -10.65 11.49 33.09
C GLY A 278 -10.91 12.78 32.32
N PHE A 279 -11.21 12.64 31.03
CA PHE A 279 -11.52 13.72 30.10
C PHE A 279 -12.42 13.21 28.96
N LYS A 280 -12.95 14.13 28.14
CA LYS A 280 -13.73 13.80 26.94
C LYS A 280 -12.88 14.03 25.69
N THR A 281 -13.03 13.14 24.71
CA THR A 281 -12.40 13.26 23.39
C THR A 281 -13.27 12.59 22.32
N ASN A 282 -12.92 12.78 21.05
CA ASN A 282 -13.58 12.15 19.92
C ASN A 282 -12.71 11.03 19.38
N MET A 283 -13.28 9.84 19.22
CA MET A 283 -12.64 8.74 18.49
C MET A 283 -13.16 8.75 17.06
N TRP A 284 -12.27 9.01 16.11
CA TRP A 284 -12.62 9.02 14.70
C TRP A 284 -12.43 7.61 14.14
N VAL A 285 -13.49 7.07 13.57
CA VAL A 285 -13.55 5.73 12.98
C VAL A 285 -13.82 5.88 11.49
N MET A 286 -13.30 4.96 10.68
CA MET A 286 -13.60 4.99 9.25
C MET A 286 -15.08 4.65 9.03
N PRO A 287 -15.81 5.39 8.18
CA PRO A 287 -17.23 5.14 7.91
C PRO A 287 -17.46 3.98 6.92
N VAL A 288 -16.39 3.29 6.52
CA VAL A 288 -16.43 2.20 5.55
C VAL A 288 -15.89 0.91 6.18
N SER A 289 -16.71 -0.12 6.15
CA SER A 289 -16.33 -1.46 6.59
C SER A 289 -15.23 -2.02 5.69
N ARG A 290 -14.21 -2.63 6.27
CA ARG A 290 -13.22 -3.44 5.55
C ARG A 290 -13.09 -4.75 6.30
N GLY A 291 -12.74 -5.86 5.63
CA GLY A 291 -12.57 -7.15 6.31
C GLY A 291 -11.58 -7.14 7.49
N TYR A 292 -10.71 -6.13 7.58
CA TYR A 292 -9.76 -5.89 8.67
C TYR A 292 -10.08 -4.65 9.53
N TYR A 293 -11.24 -4.02 9.33
CA TYR A 293 -11.80 -2.95 10.18
C TYR A 293 -13.30 -3.23 10.34
N PRO A 294 -13.70 -3.88 11.44
CA PRO A 294 -15.11 -4.16 11.70
C PRO A 294 -15.88 -2.84 11.90
N ASP A 295 -17.19 -2.91 11.67
CA ASP A 295 -18.06 -1.74 11.80
C ASP A 295 -17.90 -1.11 13.19
N PRO A 296 -17.66 0.21 13.26
CA PRO A 296 -17.69 0.88 14.54
C PRO A 296 -19.13 0.79 15.11
N PRO A 297 -19.28 0.68 16.44
CA PRO A 297 -20.59 0.64 17.08
C PRO A 297 -21.41 1.93 16.84
#